data_AF-A0A2N9JB06-F1
#
_entry.id   AF-A0A2N9JB06-F1
#
_cell.length_a   1.000
_cell.length_b   1.000
_cell.length_c   1.000
_cell.angle_alpha   90.00
_cell.angle_beta   90.00
_cell.angle_gamma   90.00
#
_symmetry.space_group_name_H-M   'P 1'
#
loop_
_entity.id
_entity.type
_entity.pdbx_description
1 polymer ?
#
loop_
_entity_poly.entity_id
_entity_poly.type
_entity_poly.pdbx_seq_one_letter_code
_entity_poly.pdbx_strand_id
1 'polypeptide(L)'
;MASQQWPIKTIGPAIPSMYLDKRLEDDKEYGLHLFKPDVDACMKWLDTKETGSIVYTSFGSLAILGEEQLEELTGGLKNSNCYFLWVVRETEQQKLPSNFIEETTERGLVVSWCPQLEVLAHRAVGSFMTHCGWNSTLEALSLGVPMVAMPQFSDQTTNAKFIVDVWKVGVRVKLDEKGIATKEEIELCIREVMGEREGKR
;
A
#
# COMPACT_ATOMS: atom_id res chain seq x y z
N MET A 1 16.48 35.08 23.74
CA MET A 1 16.10 33.69 24.10
C MET A 1 17.01 32.77 23.33
N ALA A 2 17.94 32.06 24.00
CA ALA A 2 18.80 31.10 23.32
C ALA A 2 17.92 29.93 22.86
N SER A 3 17.94 29.60 21.56
CA SER A 3 17.25 28.42 21.05
C SER A 3 17.88 27.20 21.71
N GLN A 4 17.13 26.50 22.54
CA GLN A 4 17.56 25.23 23.11
C GLN A 4 17.63 24.22 21.97
N GLN A 5 18.84 23.97 21.46
CA GLN A 5 19.05 22.94 20.44
C GLN A 5 18.93 21.58 21.11
N TRP A 6 17.93 20.82 20.68
CA TRP A 6 17.79 19.42 21.07
C TRP A 6 18.92 18.61 20.41
N PRO A 7 19.59 17.69 21.12
CA PRO A 7 20.53 16.76 20.51
C PRO A 7 19.76 15.75 19.66
N ILE A 8 19.56 16.05 18.38
CA ILE A 8 18.78 15.21 17.45
C ILE A 8 19.67 14.09 16.90
N LYS A 9 19.20 12.85 16.97
CA LYS A 9 19.83 11.67 16.34
C LYS A 9 18.79 10.89 15.54
N THR A 10 19.10 10.60 14.29
CA THR A 10 18.28 9.74 13.43
C THR A 10 18.76 8.29 13.53
N ILE A 11 17.90 7.38 13.94
CA ILE A 11 18.23 5.95 14.14
C ILE A 11 17.44 5.01 13.22
N GLY A 12 16.69 5.57 12.26
CA GLY A 12 15.81 4.81 11.38
C GLY A 12 16.47 4.39 10.05
N PRO A 13 15.70 3.69 9.20
CA PRO A 13 14.34 3.23 9.47
C PRO A 13 14.36 2.00 10.41
N ALA A 14 13.41 1.94 11.34
CA ALA A 14 13.32 0.83 12.30
C ALA A 14 12.60 -0.38 11.68
N ILE A 15 13.16 -0.91 10.59
CA ILE A 15 12.69 -2.09 9.85
C ILE A 15 13.55 -3.29 10.27
N PRO A 16 13.00 -4.52 10.36
CA PRO A 16 13.79 -5.70 10.69
C PRO A 16 15.01 -5.85 9.78
N SER A 17 16.17 -6.14 10.38
CA SER A 17 17.49 -6.15 9.71
C SER A 17 17.51 -7.03 8.46
N MET A 18 16.73 -8.12 8.42
CA MET A 18 16.66 -9.01 7.26
C MET A 18 16.17 -8.36 5.98
N TYR A 19 15.45 -7.22 6.07
CA TYR A 19 15.03 -6.41 4.93
C TYR A 19 15.97 -5.24 4.63
N LEU A 20 16.99 -5.02 5.45
CA LEU A 20 17.97 -3.94 5.33
C LEU A 20 19.39 -4.50 5.15
N ASP A 21 20.20 -4.42 6.22
CA ASP A 21 21.62 -4.74 6.23
C ASP A 21 21.95 -6.20 6.54
N LYS A 22 20.93 -6.98 6.93
CA LYS A 22 21.00 -8.43 7.20
C LYS A 22 22.05 -8.83 8.22
N ARG A 23 22.40 -7.92 9.15
CA ARG A 23 23.38 -8.17 10.21
C ARG A 23 22.80 -8.95 11.39
N LEU A 24 21.47 -9.00 11.53
CA LEU A 24 20.77 -9.80 12.52
C LEU A 24 19.93 -10.86 11.81
N GLU A 25 20.39 -12.11 11.81
CA GLU A 25 19.82 -13.21 10.99
C GLU A 25 18.36 -13.58 11.35
N ASP A 26 17.99 -13.41 12.61
CA ASP A 26 16.67 -13.75 13.14
C ASP A 26 15.67 -12.58 13.11
N ASP A 27 16.12 -11.38 12.73
CA ASP A 27 15.31 -10.16 12.77
C ASP A 27 14.46 -10.00 11.49
N LYS A 28 13.36 -10.77 11.43
CA LYS A 28 12.45 -10.90 10.27
C LYS A 28 11.08 -10.27 10.46
N GLU A 29 10.72 -9.88 11.68
CA GLU A 29 9.41 -9.32 12.01
C GLU A 29 9.51 -8.37 13.21
N TYR A 30 8.50 -7.53 13.41
CA TYR A 30 8.48 -6.56 14.52
C TYR A 30 8.22 -7.18 15.91
N GLY A 31 7.91 -8.48 15.98
CA GLY A 31 7.57 -9.17 17.23
C GLY A 31 6.19 -8.80 17.83
N LEU A 32 5.41 -7.93 17.18
CA LEU A 32 4.06 -7.54 17.57
C LEU A 32 3.12 -7.64 16.38
N HIS A 33 2.11 -8.51 16.49
CA HIS A 33 1.09 -8.72 15.46
C HIS A 33 -0.25 -8.18 15.94
N LEU A 34 -0.74 -7.10 15.31
CA LEU A 34 -2.05 -6.52 15.62
C LEU A 34 -3.21 -7.43 15.21
N PHE A 35 -3.01 -8.19 14.14
CA PHE A 35 -3.96 -9.14 13.57
C PHE A 35 -3.21 -10.37 13.08
N LYS A 36 -3.89 -11.52 13.00
CA LYS A 36 -3.30 -12.77 12.50
C LYS A 36 -3.18 -12.71 10.97
N PRO A 37 -1.97 -12.75 10.39
CA PRO A 37 -1.79 -12.72 8.94
C PRO A 37 -2.18 -14.05 8.29
N ASP A 38 -2.76 -13.99 7.09
CA ASP A 38 -2.96 -15.16 6.22
C ASP A 38 -1.73 -15.35 5.31
N VAL A 39 -0.61 -15.75 5.92
CA VAL A 39 0.69 -15.89 5.24
C VAL A 39 0.59 -16.85 4.07
N ASP A 40 -0.01 -18.03 4.30
CA ASP A 40 -0.12 -19.08 3.32
C ASP A 40 -0.92 -18.65 2.08
N ALA A 41 -2.08 -18.02 2.27
CA ALA A 41 -2.89 -17.55 1.14
C ALA A 41 -2.16 -16.46 0.35
N CYS A 42 -1.55 -15.49 1.04
CA CYS A 42 -0.82 -14.39 0.41
C CYS A 42 0.36 -14.91 -0.42
N MET A 43 1.26 -15.70 0.18
CA MET A 43 2.50 -16.09 -0.46
C MET A 43 2.27 -17.08 -1.61
N LYS A 44 1.39 -18.07 -1.43
CA LYS A 44 1.03 -19.01 -2.52
C LYS A 44 0.42 -18.29 -3.71
N TRP A 45 -0.44 -17.30 -3.47
CA TRP A 45 -1.05 -16.54 -4.56
C TRP A 45 -0.03 -15.65 -5.27
N LEU A 46 0.81 -14.93 -4.52
CA LEU A 46 1.88 -14.10 -5.07
C LEU A 46 2.89 -14.90 -5.90
N ASP A 47 3.22 -16.12 -5.50
CA ASP A 47 4.17 -16.99 -6.21
C ASP A 47 3.72 -17.37 -7.62
N THR A 48 2.42 -17.30 -7.91
CA THR A 48 1.87 -17.62 -9.24
C THR A 48 1.89 -16.44 -10.22
N LYS A 49 2.40 -15.28 -9.79
CA LYS A 49 2.29 -14.03 -10.54
C LYS A 49 3.64 -13.59 -11.09
N GLU A 50 3.59 -12.84 -12.18
CA GLU A 50 4.80 -12.31 -12.82
C GLU A 50 5.46 -11.23 -11.96
N THR A 51 6.73 -10.95 -12.23
CA THR A 51 7.48 -9.94 -11.48
C THR A 51 6.89 -8.57 -11.71
N GLY A 52 6.64 -7.82 -10.64
CA GLY A 52 6.11 -6.46 -10.70
C GLY A 52 4.68 -6.35 -11.25
N SER A 53 3.89 -7.42 -11.28
CA SER A 53 2.53 -7.41 -11.86
C SER A 53 1.42 -7.11 -10.86
N ILE A 54 1.72 -7.05 -9.56
CA ILE A 54 0.74 -6.91 -8.47
C ILE A 54 0.72 -5.48 -7.92
N VAL A 55 -0.49 -4.93 -7.79
CA VAL A 55 -0.78 -3.76 -6.96
C VAL A 55 -1.13 -4.25 -5.56
N TYR A 56 -0.21 -4.08 -4.61
CA TYR A 56 -0.51 -4.30 -3.21
C TYR A 56 -1.31 -3.11 -2.67
N THR A 57 -2.41 -3.33 -1.97
CA THR A 57 -3.29 -2.28 -1.44
C THR A 57 -3.52 -2.47 0.05
N SER A 58 -3.23 -1.44 0.85
CA SER A 58 -3.50 -1.43 2.30
C SER A 58 -3.67 0.00 2.84
N PHE A 59 -4.79 0.24 3.53
CA PHE A 59 -5.07 1.52 4.20
C PHE A 59 -4.73 1.49 5.70
N GLY A 60 -3.91 0.52 6.12
CA GLY A 60 -3.42 0.41 7.48
C GLY A 60 -4.45 -0.18 8.46
N SER A 61 -4.01 -0.29 9.72
CA SER A 61 -4.80 -0.92 10.79
C SER A 61 -5.94 -0.07 11.33
N LEU A 62 -5.91 1.25 11.11
CA LEU A 62 -6.81 2.21 11.76
C LEU A 62 -7.78 2.92 10.82
N ALA A 63 -7.46 3.06 9.53
CA ALA A 63 -8.33 3.80 8.61
C ALA A 63 -9.64 3.07 8.38
N ILE A 64 -10.74 3.80 8.34
CA ILE A 64 -12.08 3.32 8.03
C ILE A 64 -12.55 4.12 6.82
N LEU A 65 -12.83 3.43 5.71
CA LEU A 65 -13.36 4.05 4.51
C LEU A 65 -14.90 4.02 4.56
N GLY A 66 -15.52 5.08 4.06
CA GLY A 66 -16.96 5.11 3.81
C GLY A 66 -17.34 4.20 2.63
N GLU A 67 -18.61 3.80 2.55
CA GLU A 67 -19.12 2.91 1.49
C GLU A 67 -18.92 3.50 0.09
N GLU A 68 -19.22 4.79 -0.10
CA GLU A 68 -19.00 5.50 -1.38
C GLU A 68 -17.52 5.44 -1.81
N GLN A 69 -16.59 5.65 -0.88
CA GLN A 69 -15.16 5.57 -1.19
C GLN A 69 -14.68 4.15 -1.47
N LEU A 70 -15.26 3.15 -0.79
CA LEU A 70 -14.98 1.73 -1.05
C LEU A 70 -15.50 1.30 -2.42
N GLU A 71 -16.68 1.77 -2.83
CA GLU A 71 -17.24 1.52 -4.15
C GLU A 71 -16.30 2.07 -5.25
N GLU A 72 -15.87 3.33 -5.14
CA GLU A 72 -14.93 3.92 -6.09
C GLU A 72 -13.58 3.19 -6.11
N LEU A 73 -13.07 2.76 -4.95
CA LEU A 73 -11.84 1.99 -4.84
C LEU A 73 -11.94 0.62 -5.51
N THR A 74 -13.05 -0.10 -5.29
CA THR A 74 -13.30 -1.39 -5.95
C THR A 74 -13.40 -1.23 -7.46
N GLY A 75 -14.05 -0.17 -7.93
CA GLY A 75 -14.12 0.20 -9.35
C GLY A 75 -12.75 0.48 -9.94
N GLY A 76 -11.92 1.28 -9.26
CA GLY A 76 -10.59 1.66 -9.73
C GLY A 76 -9.65 0.45 -9.84
N LEU A 77 -9.65 -0.43 -8.83
CA LEU A 77 -8.89 -1.68 -8.86
C LEU A 77 -9.34 -2.58 -10.03
N LYS A 78 -10.66 -2.79 -10.19
CA LYS A 78 -11.22 -3.62 -11.26
C LYS A 78 -10.90 -3.08 -12.66
N ASN A 79 -11.00 -1.76 -12.84
CA ASN A 79 -10.78 -1.09 -14.11
C ASN A 79 -9.30 -1.02 -14.49
N SER A 80 -8.38 -0.98 -13.51
CA SER A 80 -6.93 -0.97 -13.77
C SER A 80 -6.46 -2.18 -14.56
N ASN A 81 -7.20 -3.28 -14.52
CA ASN A 81 -6.85 -4.56 -15.13
C ASN A 81 -5.52 -5.16 -14.62
N CYS A 82 -4.93 -4.59 -13.57
CA CYS A 82 -3.78 -5.17 -12.87
C CYS A 82 -4.23 -6.30 -11.94
N TYR A 83 -3.30 -7.20 -11.62
CA TYR A 83 -3.51 -8.07 -10.48
C TYR A 83 -3.40 -7.27 -9.18
N PHE A 84 -4.16 -7.61 -8.15
CA PHE A 84 -4.09 -6.90 -6.86
C PHE A 84 -4.19 -7.82 -5.66
N LEU A 85 -3.45 -7.48 -4.60
CA LEU A 85 -3.63 -8.04 -3.26
C LEU A 85 -4.12 -6.92 -2.37
N TRP A 86 -5.32 -7.04 -1.81
CA TRP A 86 -5.92 -6.00 -0.98
C TRP A 86 -6.22 -6.51 0.42
N VAL A 87 -5.65 -5.82 1.42
CA VAL A 87 -5.98 -6.02 2.83
C VAL A 87 -7.23 -5.22 3.18
N VAL A 88 -8.31 -5.93 3.48
CA VAL A 88 -9.57 -5.36 3.97
C VAL A 88 -9.91 -6.05 5.28
N ARG A 89 -9.82 -5.32 6.40
CA ARG A 89 -10.14 -5.86 7.73
C ARG A 89 -11.53 -6.48 7.73
N GLU A 90 -11.72 -7.55 8.49
CA GLU A 90 -12.98 -8.30 8.56
C GLU A 90 -14.19 -7.40 8.87
N THR A 91 -14.00 -6.40 9.74
CA THR A 91 -15.05 -5.41 10.08
C THR A 91 -15.49 -4.54 8.90
N GLU A 92 -14.63 -4.38 7.89
CA GLU A 92 -14.86 -3.55 6.71
C GLU A 92 -15.30 -4.36 5.49
N GLN A 93 -15.09 -5.69 5.47
CA GLN A 93 -15.40 -6.52 4.30
C GLN A 93 -16.88 -6.51 3.92
N GLN A 94 -17.77 -6.40 4.90
CA GLN A 94 -19.22 -6.30 4.68
C GLN A 94 -19.68 -4.99 4.01
N LYS A 95 -18.78 -4.00 3.85
CA LYS A 95 -19.04 -2.79 3.07
C LYS A 95 -18.62 -2.94 1.60
N LEU A 96 -17.93 -4.02 1.24
CA LEU A 96 -17.56 -4.27 -0.15
C LEU A 96 -18.84 -4.56 -0.96
N PRO A 97 -18.89 -4.15 -2.24
CA PRO A 97 -19.95 -4.58 -3.15
C PRO A 97 -20.06 -6.11 -3.17
N SER A 98 -21.28 -6.64 -3.09
CA SER A 98 -21.55 -8.05 -2.82
C SER A 98 -20.92 -9.02 -3.83
N ASN A 99 -20.73 -8.59 -5.07
CA ASN A 99 -20.15 -9.35 -6.18
C ASN A 99 -18.65 -9.07 -6.40
N PHE A 100 -18.03 -8.13 -5.68
CA PHE A 100 -16.67 -7.67 -5.98
C PHE A 100 -15.64 -8.81 -5.90
N ILE A 101 -15.68 -9.59 -4.83
CA ILE A 101 -14.72 -10.69 -4.62
C ILE A 101 -14.92 -11.76 -5.70
N GLU A 102 -16.16 -12.15 -5.98
CA GLU A 102 -16.49 -13.17 -7.00
C GLU A 102 -16.03 -12.75 -8.40
N GLU A 103 -16.31 -11.49 -8.80
CA GLU A 103 -15.94 -10.93 -10.09
C GLU A 103 -14.44 -10.72 -10.29
N THR A 104 -13.67 -10.72 -9.20
CA THR A 104 -12.23 -10.45 -9.23
C THR A 104 -11.39 -11.67 -8.86
N THR A 105 -11.97 -12.84 -8.59
CA THR A 105 -11.25 -14.06 -8.18
C THR A 105 -10.04 -14.44 -9.04
N GLU A 106 -10.07 -14.19 -10.35
CA GLU A 106 -8.95 -14.49 -11.26
C GLU A 106 -7.79 -13.49 -11.15
N ARG A 107 -8.06 -12.26 -10.70
CA ARG A 107 -7.10 -11.13 -10.71
C ARG A 107 -6.78 -10.55 -9.34
N GLY A 108 -7.66 -10.74 -8.37
CA GLY A 108 -7.62 -10.13 -7.05
C GLY A 108 -7.56 -11.17 -5.94
N LEU A 109 -6.78 -10.89 -4.91
CA LEU A 109 -6.84 -11.57 -3.64
C LEU A 109 -7.20 -10.55 -2.55
N VAL A 110 -8.34 -10.76 -1.89
CA VAL A 110 -8.76 -9.97 -0.73
C VAL A 110 -8.55 -10.78 0.54
N VAL A 111 -7.78 -10.25 1.49
CA VAL A 111 -7.50 -10.90 2.79
C VAL A 111 -7.81 -9.96 3.95
N SER A 112 -8.10 -10.52 5.12
CA SER A 112 -8.30 -9.71 6.33
C SER A 112 -7.01 -9.09 6.85
N TRP A 113 -5.89 -9.81 6.70
CA TRP A 113 -4.55 -9.35 7.08
C TRP A 113 -3.45 -10.13 6.35
N CYS A 114 -2.29 -9.50 6.13
CA CYS A 114 -1.14 -10.10 5.44
C CYS A 114 0.19 -9.80 6.15
N PRO A 115 1.25 -10.59 5.90
CA PRO A 115 2.61 -10.25 6.34
C PRO A 115 3.17 -9.13 5.45
N GLN A 116 2.83 -7.86 5.74
CA GLN A 116 3.08 -6.72 4.84
C GLN A 116 4.54 -6.59 4.40
N LEU A 117 5.52 -6.82 5.28
CA LEU A 117 6.95 -6.81 4.93
C LEU A 117 7.31 -7.90 3.91
N GLU A 118 6.81 -9.13 4.09
CA GLU A 118 7.03 -10.24 3.16
C GLU A 118 6.33 -9.99 1.82
N VAL A 119 5.10 -9.44 1.85
CA VAL A 119 4.36 -9.06 0.65
C VAL A 119 5.12 -7.99 -0.12
N LEU A 120 5.53 -6.89 0.52
CA LEU A 120 6.30 -5.82 -0.13
C LEU A 120 7.66 -6.29 -0.65
N ALA A 121 8.30 -7.25 0.01
CA ALA A 121 9.57 -7.83 -0.43
C ALA A 121 9.40 -8.85 -1.57
N HIS A 122 8.17 -9.26 -1.89
CA HIS A 122 7.91 -10.29 -2.87
C HIS A 122 8.07 -9.76 -4.31
N ARG A 123 8.76 -10.52 -5.16
CA ARG A 123 9.07 -10.16 -6.57
C ARG A 123 7.86 -9.72 -7.39
N ALA A 124 6.68 -10.27 -7.09
CA ALA A 124 5.47 -10.01 -7.86
C ALA A 124 4.87 -8.62 -7.56
N VAL A 125 5.20 -8.00 -6.43
CA VAL A 125 4.68 -6.67 -6.08
C VAL A 125 5.37 -5.61 -6.94
N GLY A 126 4.57 -4.94 -7.76
CA GLY A 126 5.01 -3.84 -8.63
C GLY A 126 4.75 -2.46 -8.04
N SER A 127 3.70 -2.32 -7.24
CA SER A 127 3.38 -1.06 -6.56
C SER A 127 2.61 -1.26 -5.27
N PHE A 128 2.57 -0.21 -4.45
CA PHE A 128 1.85 -0.18 -3.19
C PHE A 128 0.87 1.00 -3.10
N MET A 129 -0.42 0.72 -3.17
CA MET A 129 -1.46 1.67 -2.85
C MET A 129 -1.66 1.78 -1.34
N THR A 130 -1.36 2.95 -0.78
CA THR A 130 -1.16 3.12 0.66
C THR A 130 -1.82 4.39 1.21
N HIS A 131 -2.31 4.28 2.44
CA HIS A 131 -2.69 5.43 3.26
C HIS A 131 -1.51 6.32 3.67
N CYS A 132 -0.26 5.98 3.34
CA CYS A 132 0.92 6.80 3.63
C CYS A 132 1.22 6.97 5.13
N GLY A 133 0.80 6.04 5.99
CA GLY A 133 1.27 6.01 7.38
C GLY A 133 2.79 5.86 7.43
N TRP A 134 3.44 6.47 8.44
CA TRP A 134 4.91 6.55 8.47
C TRP A 134 5.60 5.19 8.42
N ASN A 135 5.13 4.19 9.17
CA ASN A 135 5.70 2.84 9.14
C ASN A 135 5.60 2.22 7.74
N SER A 136 4.41 2.20 7.15
CA SER A 136 4.21 1.64 5.80
C SER A 136 4.98 2.39 4.72
N THR A 137 5.18 3.70 4.90
CA THR A 137 6.02 4.52 4.01
C THR A 137 7.49 4.09 4.10
N LEU A 138 8.01 3.91 5.32
CA LEU A 138 9.38 3.45 5.52
C LEU A 138 9.61 2.02 5.02
N GLU A 139 8.64 1.12 5.18
CA GLU A 139 8.68 -0.24 4.64
C GLU A 139 8.79 -0.22 3.11
N ALA A 140 7.91 0.53 2.44
CA ALA A 140 7.92 0.66 0.99
C ALA A 140 9.22 1.27 0.46
N LEU A 141 9.72 2.33 1.12
CA LEU A 141 11.01 2.94 0.78
C LEU A 141 12.18 1.97 0.96
N SER A 142 12.18 1.20 2.05
CA SER A 142 13.25 0.25 2.36
C SER A 142 13.28 -0.92 1.36
N LEU A 143 12.11 -1.31 0.85
CA LEU A 143 11.94 -2.43 -0.09
C LEU A 143 11.90 -1.98 -1.56
N GLY A 144 12.02 -0.68 -1.83
CA GLY A 144 12.06 -0.15 -3.19
C GLY A 144 10.75 -0.26 -3.97
N VAL A 145 9.61 -0.27 -3.27
CA VAL A 145 8.28 -0.40 -3.90
C VAL A 145 7.69 1.00 -4.16
N PRO A 146 7.36 1.35 -5.42
CA PRO A 146 6.75 2.62 -5.73
C PRO A 146 5.30 2.70 -5.21
N MET A 147 4.85 3.90 -4.87
CA MET A 147 3.60 4.10 -4.12
C MET A 147 2.51 4.83 -4.90
N VAL A 148 1.27 4.35 -4.76
CA VAL A 148 0.06 5.11 -5.05
C VAL A 148 -0.45 5.67 -3.73
N ALA A 149 -0.17 6.95 -3.49
CA ALA A 149 -0.46 7.62 -2.23
C ALA A 149 -1.93 8.07 -2.16
N MET A 150 -2.67 7.55 -1.19
CA MET A 150 -4.05 7.95 -0.91
C MET A 150 -4.23 8.16 0.61
N PRO A 151 -3.72 9.29 1.15
CA PRO A 151 -3.69 9.56 2.59
C PRO A 151 -5.07 9.79 3.19
N GLN A 152 -5.25 9.41 4.46
CA GLN A 152 -6.54 9.45 5.16
C GLN A 152 -6.56 10.49 6.29
N PHE A 153 -5.58 10.50 7.19
CA PHE A 153 -5.55 11.41 8.35
C PHE A 153 -4.13 11.64 8.92
N SER A 154 -4.00 12.54 9.90
CA SER A 154 -2.74 12.81 10.61
C SER A 154 -1.60 13.24 9.65
N ASP A 155 -0.41 12.69 9.85
CA ASP A 155 0.85 12.89 9.14
C ASP A 155 0.81 12.38 7.69
N GLN A 156 -0.16 11.53 7.36
CA GLN A 156 -0.24 10.84 6.06
C GLN A 156 -0.27 11.80 4.87
N THR A 157 -0.95 12.94 5.00
CA THR A 157 -0.99 13.96 3.93
C THR A 157 0.37 14.61 3.69
N THR A 158 1.16 14.79 4.75
CA THR A 158 2.54 15.27 4.68
C THR A 158 3.44 14.20 4.10
N ASN A 159 3.32 12.95 4.55
CA ASN A 159 4.09 11.82 4.02
C ASN A 159 3.81 11.66 2.51
N ALA A 160 2.55 11.74 2.08
CA ALA A 160 2.18 11.72 0.66
C ALA A 160 2.84 12.86 -0.15
N LYS A 161 2.93 14.07 0.41
CA LYS A 161 3.65 15.19 -0.21
C LYS A 161 5.13 14.85 -0.42
N PHE A 162 5.78 14.21 0.57
CA PHE A 162 7.18 13.79 0.45
C PHE A 162 7.35 12.67 -0.58
N ILE A 163 6.49 11.66 -0.54
CA ILE A 163 6.47 10.54 -1.50
C ILE A 163 6.46 11.05 -2.94
N VAL A 164 5.57 12.01 -3.25
CA VAL A 164 5.37 12.50 -4.62
C VAL A 164 6.39 13.58 -5.00
N ASP A 165 6.54 14.62 -4.18
CA ASP A 165 7.22 15.84 -4.63
C ASP A 165 8.70 15.91 -4.23
N VAL A 166 9.08 15.19 -3.18
CA VAL A 166 10.46 15.23 -2.64
C VAL A 166 11.23 13.99 -3.09
N TRP A 167 10.75 12.80 -2.71
CA TRP A 167 11.42 11.53 -3.04
C TRP A 167 11.09 11.04 -4.44
N LYS A 168 9.94 11.46 -5.00
CA LYS A 168 9.50 11.12 -6.36
C LYS A 168 9.44 9.61 -6.61
N VAL A 169 8.91 8.89 -5.63
CA VAL A 169 8.76 7.42 -5.64
C VAL A 169 7.30 6.98 -5.76
N GLY A 170 6.43 7.88 -6.21
CA GLY A 170 5.00 7.60 -6.31
C GLY A 170 4.19 8.76 -6.85
N VAL A 171 2.89 8.52 -6.96
CA VAL A 171 1.88 9.52 -7.35
C VAL A 171 0.83 9.62 -6.25
N ARG A 172 0.06 10.71 -6.23
CA ARG A 172 -1.01 10.91 -5.25
C ARG A 172 -2.36 10.94 -5.94
N VAL A 173 -3.28 10.12 -5.45
CA VAL A 173 -4.67 10.10 -5.89
C VAL A 173 -5.33 11.42 -5.52
N LYS A 174 -5.91 12.09 -6.51
CA LYS A 174 -6.65 13.34 -6.30
C LYS A 174 -8.06 13.03 -5.81
N LEU A 175 -8.58 13.95 -5.00
CA LEU A 175 -9.95 13.92 -4.54
C LEU A 175 -10.78 14.90 -5.37
N ASP A 176 -12.03 14.56 -5.61
CA ASP A 176 -13.01 15.46 -6.21
C ASP A 176 -13.45 16.56 -5.23
N GLU A 177 -14.41 17.39 -5.64
CA GLU A 177 -14.95 18.48 -4.82
C GLU A 177 -15.66 18.00 -3.54
N LYS A 178 -16.07 16.72 -3.48
CA LYS A 178 -16.69 16.09 -2.31
C LYS A 178 -15.66 15.43 -1.39
N GLY A 179 -14.39 15.41 -1.79
CA GLY A 179 -13.34 14.71 -1.06
C GLY A 179 -13.29 13.21 -1.34
N ILE A 180 -13.89 12.74 -2.45
CA ILE A 180 -13.88 11.34 -2.87
C ILE A 180 -12.79 11.13 -3.93
N ALA A 181 -12.00 10.07 -3.76
CA ALA A 181 -11.12 9.57 -4.81
C ALA A 181 -11.96 8.73 -5.78
N THR A 182 -12.16 9.21 -7.00
CA THR A 182 -12.96 8.50 -8.00
C THR A 182 -12.20 7.29 -8.57
N LYS A 183 -12.94 6.30 -9.05
CA LYS A 183 -12.41 5.10 -9.69
C LYS A 183 -11.54 5.43 -10.89
N GLU A 184 -11.87 6.46 -11.66
CA GLU A 184 -11.07 6.91 -12.80
C GLU A 184 -9.71 7.46 -12.36
N GLU A 185 -9.67 8.25 -11.29
CA GLU A 185 -8.42 8.78 -10.75
C GLU A 185 -7.56 7.68 -10.08
N ILE A 186 -8.21 6.74 -9.39
CA ILE A 186 -7.53 5.57 -8.80
C ILE A 186 -6.93 4.70 -9.90
N GLU A 187 -7.70 4.35 -10.93
CA GLU A 187 -7.23 3.61 -12.10
C GLU A 187 -6.04 4.33 -12.74
N LEU A 188 -6.18 5.64 -13.00
CA LEU A 188 -5.14 6.44 -13.62
C LEU A 188 -3.82 6.39 -12.83
N CYS A 189 -3.90 6.56 -11.51
CA CYS A 189 -2.73 6.53 -10.64
C CYS A 189 -2.07 5.14 -10.60
N ILE A 190 -2.87 4.08 -10.53
CA ILE A 190 -2.37 2.70 -10.56
C ILE A 190 -1.61 2.46 -11.86
N ARG A 191 -2.23 2.75 -13.01
CA ARG A 191 -1.63 2.52 -14.33
C ARG A 191 -0.40 3.37 -14.57
N GLU A 192 -0.37 4.60 -14.05
CA GLU A 192 0.80 5.48 -14.10
C GLU A 192 1.99 4.88 -13.35
N VAL A 193 1.79 4.40 -12.13
CA VAL A 193 2.88 3.80 -11.32
C VAL A 193 3.32 2.44 -11.88
N MET A 194 2.39 1.64 -12.41
CA MET A 194 2.67 0.35 -13.03
C MET A 194 3.33 0.47 -14.42
N GLY A 195 3.48 1.69 -14.95
CA GLY A 195 4.21 1.95 -16.20
C GLY A 195 3.39 1.72 -17.48
N GLU A 196 2.07 1.68 -17.40
CA GLU A 196 1.17 1.37 -18.52
C GLU A 196 0.59 2.62 -19.24
N ARG A 197 1.18 3.81 -19.04
CA ARG A 197 0.84 4.95 -19.90
C ARG A 197 1.46 4.75 -21.29
N GLU A 198 0.61 4.58 -22.30
CA GLU A 198 0.99 4.84 -23.69
C GLU A 198 1.52 6.27 -23.80
N GLY A 199 2.82 6.41 -24.05
CA GLY A 199 3.44 7.65 -24.51
C GLY A 199 3.86 8.64 -23.42
N LYS A 200 5.14 8.58 -23.05
CA LYS A 200 6.15 9.66 -23.03
C LYS A 200 7.18 9.40 -21.90
N ARG A 201 8.31 8.81 -22.30
CA ARG A 201 9.61 9.12 -21.70
C ARG A 201 10.26 10.22 -22.50
#